data_AF-A0A950Z646-F1
#
_entry.id   AF-A0A950Z646-F1
#
_cell.length_a   1.000
_cell.length_b   1.000
_cell.length_c   1.000
_cell.angle_alpha   90.00
_cell.angle_beta   90.00
_cell.angle_gamma   90.00
#
_symmetry.space_group_name_H-M   'P 1'
#
loop_
_entity.id
_entity.type
_entity.pdbx_description
1 polymer ?
#
loop_
_entity_poly.entity_id
_entity_poly.type
_entity_poly.pdbx_seq_one_letter_code
_entity_poly.pdbx_strand_id
1 'polypeptide(L)'
;MTLHPQLTELLQRAYSAEKAAAFAYIGHAGSLKGEEEKRAVKQIEIDEWEHREHVLAIMRKYGVPISRWYELKFHVIGKIISASCYVIGCFMPYFFAGKLESGNVCEYFVMMHLFNDVGIHEHDAILYQMGMKEKEHEVYFLNQILGSRLLPVFEMIFGWGKRGSRNDVDLERKYSVDEAGKYCRKYESGH
;
A
#
# COMPACT_ATOMS: atom_id res chain seq x y z
N MET A 1 -5.90 -26.50 -7.09
CA MET A 1 -4.52 -26.01 -7.30
C MET A 1 -4.09 -25.34 -6.01
N THR A 2 -2.96 -25.73 -5.42
CA THR A 2 -2.46 -25.12 -4.18
C THR A 2 -1.43 -24.08 -4.56
N LEU A 3 -1.65 -22.82 -4.20
CA LEU A 3 -0.67 -21.76 -4.44
C LEU A 3 0.58 -21.97 -3.58
N HIS A 4 1.70 -21.41 -4.02
CA HIS A 4 2.94 -21.40 -3.25
C HIS A 4 2.69 -20.79 -1.84
N PRO A 5 3.29 -21.31 -0.76
CA PRO A 5 3.04 -20.81 0.60
C PRO A 5 3.30 -19.32 0.75
N GLN A 6 4.36 -18.81 0.10
CA GLN A 6 4.69 -17.38 0.11
C GLN A 6 3.58 -16.52 -0.51
N LEU A 7 2.99 -16.95 -1.63
CA LEU A 7 1.89 -16.22 -2.27
C LEU A 7 0.62 -16.28 -1.42
N THR A 8 0.37 -17.43 -0.79
CA THR A 8 -0.76 -17.61 0.15
C THR A 8 -0.63 -16.63 1.33
N GLU A 9 0.54 -16.56 1.94
CA GLU A 9 0.82 -15.64 3.05
C GLU A 9 0.69 -14.18 2.62
N LEU A 10 1.26 -13.83 1.45
CA LEU A 10 1.23 -12.47 0.91
C LEU A 10 -0.21 -12.00 0.64
N LEU A 11 -1.05 -12.85 0.03
CA LEU A 11 -2.48 -12.55 -0.19
C LEU A 11 -3.24 -12.37 1.13
N GLN A 12 -3.04 -13.27 2.11
CA GLN A 12 -3.70 -13.18 3.41
C GLN A 12 -3.30 -11.91 4.17
N ARG A 13 -2.02 -11.54 4.08
CA ARG A 13 -1.47 -10.34 4.70
C ARG A 13 -2.02 -9.10 4.04
N ALA A 14 -1.89 -8.97 2.72
CA ALA A 14 -2.39 -7.82 1.95
C ALA A 14 -3.87 -7.60 2.22
N TYR A 15 -4.72 -8.62 2.07
CA TYR A 15 -6.16 -8.52 2.37
C TYR A 15 -6.43 -7.87 3.74
N SER A 16 -5.67 -8.26 4.77
CA SER A 16 -5.82 -7.72 6.11
C SER A 16 -5.22 -6.33 6.27
N ALA A 17 -4.09 -6.06 5.60
CA ALA A 17 -3.36 -4.80 5.60
C ALA A 17 -4.15 -3.67 4.91
N GLU A 18 -4.85 -3.95 3.81
CA GLU A 18 -5.75 -2.98 3.13
C GLU A 18 -6.78 -2.39 4.11
N LYS A 19 -7.34 -3.22 4.99
CA LYS A 19 -8.27 -2.73 6.03
C LYS A 19 -7.58 -1.85 7.07
N ALA A 20 -6.32 -2.13 7.39
CA ALA A 20 -5.56 -1.26 8.29
C ALA A 20 -5.27 0.10 7.63
N ALA A 21 -4.89 0.11 6.35
CA ALA A 21 -4.70 1.31 5.55
C ALA A 21 -6.01 2.13 5.47
N ALA A 22 -7.13 1.49 5.12
CA ALA A 22 -8.44 2.14 5.11
C ALA A 22 -8.81 2.76 6.48
N PHE A 23 -8.58 2.06 7.60
CA PHE A 23 -8.81 2.63 8.92
C PHE A 23 -7.89 3.82 9.24
N ALA A 24 -6.62 3.74 8.85
CA ALA A 24 -5.68 4.84 8.98
C ALA A 24 -6.17 6.07 8.20
N TYR A 25 -6.66 5.89 6.98
CA TYR A 25 -7.18 6.97 6.14
C TYR A 25 -8.50 7.56 6.62
N ILE A 26 -9.39 6.75 7.19
CA ILE A 26 -10.58 7.27 7.91
C ILE A 26 -10.15 8.23 9.03
N GLY A 27 -9.17 7.82 9.84
CA GLY A 27 -8.68 8.65 10.96
C GLY A 27 -7.93 9.89 10.49
N HIS A 28 -7.14 9.75 9.43
CA HIS A 28 -6.40 10.86 8.83
C HIS A 28 -7.37 11.88 8.22
N ALA A 29 -8.30 11.46 7.35
CA ALA A 29 -9.33 12.35 6.83
C ALA A 29 -10.13 13.04 7.95
N GLY A 30 -10.45 12.30 9.02
CA GLY A 30 -11.12 12.84 10.18
C GLY A 30 -10.31 13.88 10.99
N SER A 31 -8.98 13.84 10.93
CA SER A 31 -8.11 14.79 11.63
C SER A 31 -7.72 16.03 10.80
N LEU A 32 -7.93 15.97 9.48
CA LEU A 32 -7.67 17.08 8.56
C LEU A 32 -8.69 18.21 8.71
N LYS A 33 -8.27 19.43 8.39
CA LYS A 33 -9.14 20.63 8.41
C LYS A 33 -9.61 21.05 7.02
N GLY A 34 -8.75 20.93 6.01
CA GLY A 34 -9.05 21.33 4.64
C GLY A 34 -9.94 20.33 3.92
N GLU A 35 -10.94 20.82 3.21
CA GLU A 35 -11.94 19.99 2.55
C GLU A 35 -11.40 19.27 1.31
N GLU A 36 -10.41 19.86 0.64
CA GLU A 36 -9.76 19.24 -0.53
C GLU A 36 -8.93 18.03 -0.10
N GLU A 37 -8.12 18.18 0.95
CA GLU A 37 -7.30 17.12 1.50
C GLU A 37 -8.15 15.99 2.09
N LYS A 38 -9.26 16.33 2.77
CA LYS A 38 -10.23 15.33 3.22
C LYS A 38 -10.79 14.50 2.07
N ARG A 39 -11.19 15.15 0.97
CA ARG A 39 -11.74 14.45 -0.21
C ARG A 39 -10.68 13.56 -0.85
N ALA A 40 -9.45 14.05 -0.97
CA ALA A 40 -8.35 13.26 -1.52
C ALA A 40 -8.05 12.03 -0.65
N VAL A 41 -7.87 12.19 0.66
CA VAL A 41 -7.63 11.06 1.58
C VAL A 41 -8.84 10.13 1.65
N LYS A 42 -10.07 10.65 1.52
CA LYS A 42 -11.27 9.83 1.43
C LYS A 42 -11.31 9.00 0.14
N GLN A 43 -10.81 9.54 -0.98
CA GLN A 43 -10.68 8.76 -2.20
C GLN A 43 -9.65 7.64 -2.03
N ILE A 44 -8.49 7.94 -1.43
CA ILE A 44 -7.47 6.93 -1.10
C ILE A 44 -8.10 5.83 -0.22
N GLU A 45 -8.85 6.18 0.81
CA GLU A 45 -9.59 5.21 1.63
C GLU A 45 -10.52 4.30 0.81
N ILE A 46 -11.24 4.85 -0.18
CA ILE A 46 -12.11 4.07 -1.06
C ILE A 46 -11.28 3.10 -1.89
N ASP A 47 -10.15 3.56 -2.43
CA ASP A 47 -9.22 2.74 -3.21
C ASP A 47 -8.71 1.54 -2.36
N GLU A 48 -8.38 1.73 -1.07
CA GLU A 48 -7.99 0.62 -0.16
C GLU A 48 -9.10 -0.43 0.03
N TRP A 49 -10.36 0.01 0.12
CA TRP A 49 -11.47 -0.94 0.22
C TRP A 49 -11.65 -1.73 -1.08
N GLU A 50 -11.45 -1.09 -2.24
CA GLU A 50 -11.48 -1.74 -3.54
C GLU A 50 -10.31 -2.73 -3.69
N HIS A 51 -9.11 -2.34 -3.27
CA HIS A 51 -7.93 -3.21 -3.22
C HIS A 51 -8.22 -4.46 -2.39
N ARG A 52 -8.81 -4.30 -1.20
CA ARG A 52 -9.19 -5.42 -0.34
C ARG A 52 -10.15 -6.38 -1.03
N GLU A 53 -11.14 -5.88 -1.76
CA GLU A 53 -12.09 -6.69 -2.51
C GLU A 53 -11.43 -7.44 -3.67
N HIS A 54 -10.49 -6.80 -4.39
CA HIS A 54 -9.70 -7.45 -5.44
C HIS A 54 -8.84 -8.60 -4.89
N VAL A 55 -8.12 -8.37 -3.79
CA VAL A 55 -7.33 -9.43 -3.13
C VAL A 55 -8.24 -10.56 -2.66
N LEU A 56 -9.41 -10.25 -2.08
CA LEU A 56 -10.38 -11.25 -1.66
C LEU A 56 -10.91 -12.09 -2.83
N ALA A 57 -11.16 -11.47 -3.98
CA ALA A 57 -11.59 -12.18 -5.19
C ALA A 57 -10.54 -13.20 -5.65
N ILE A 58 -9.25 -12.80 -5.66
CA ILE A 58 -8.12 -13.69 -5.96
C ILE A 58 -8.04 -14.83 -4.94
N MET A 59 -8.12 -14.52 -3.64
CA MET A 59 -8.09 -15.52 -2.57
C MET A 59 -9.21 -16.55 -2.72
N ARG A 60 -10.45 -16.11 -2.98
CA ARG A 60 -11.60 -16.99 -3.19
C ARG A 60 -11.39 -17.91 -4.40
N LYS A 61 -10.87 -17.37 -5.50
CA LYS A 61 -10.62 -18.12 -6.73
C LYS A 61 -9.69 -19.31 -6.52
N TYR A 62 -8.64 -19.14 -5.73
CA TYR A 62 -7.67 -20.20 -5.44
C TYR A 62 -7.89 -20.93 -4.12
N GLY A 63 -9.00 -20.66 -3.43
CA GLY A 63 -9.33 -21.31 -2.16
C GLY A 63 -8.39 -20.93 -1.01
N VAL A 64 -7.76 -19.76 -1.06
CA VAL A 64 -6.95 -19.23 0.05
C VAL A 64 -7.90 -18.72 1.14
N PRO A 65 -7.86 -19.29 2.36
CA PRO A 65 -8.72 -18.84 3.44
C PRO A 65 -8.25 -17.50 4.00
N ILE A 66 -9.18 -16.71 4.54
CA ILE A 66 -8.83 -15.51 5.31
C ILE A 66 -8.12 -15.91 6.61
N SER A 67 -6.96 -15.30 6.87
CA SER A 67 -6.25 -15.47 8.15
C SER A 67 -6.92 -14.66 9.25
N ARG A 68 -7.55 -15.34 10.22
CA ARG A 68 -8.17 -14.67 11.38
C ARG A 68 -7.16 -13.91 12.23
N TRP A 69 -5.92 -14.42 12.31
CA TRP A 69 -4.83 -13.77 13.03
C TRP A 69 -4.47 -12.41 12.40
N TYR A 70 -4.20 -12.39 11.08
CA TYR A 70 -3.91 -11.13 10.40
C TYR A 70 -5.11 -10.18 10.44
N GLU A 71 -6.32 -10.68 10.25
CA GLU A 71 -7.52 -9.86 10.32
C GLU A 71 -7.66 -9.14 11.67
N LEU A 72 -7.38 -9.82 12.79
CA LEU A 72 -7.39 -9.22 14.12
C LEU A 72 -6.22 -8.25 14.30
N LYS A 73 -5.00 -8.69 13.98
CA LYS A 73 -3.76 -7.89 14.12
C LYS A 73 -3.88 -6.56 13.39
N PHE A 74 -4.24 -6.59 12.10
CA PHE A 74 -4.34 -5.40 11.27
C PHE A 74 -5.57 -4.54 11.61
N HIS A 75 -6.67 -5.13 12.08
CA HIS A 75 -7.78 -4.35 12.62
C HIS A 75 -7.33 -3.48 13.80
N VAL A 76 -6.61 -4.06 14.76
CA VAL A 76 -6.10 -3.35 15.93
C VAL A 76 -5.09 -2.27 15.52
N ILE A 77 -4.13 -2.62 14.65
CA ILE A 77 -3.13 -1.66 14.13
C ILE A 77 -3.82 -0.48 13.45
N GLY A 78 -4.75 -0.73 12.52
CA GLY A 78 -5.46 0.31 11.79
C GLY A 78 -6.24 1.25 12.71
N LYS A 79 -6.94 0.70 13.74
CA LYS A 79 -7.68 1.52 14.72
C LYS A 79 -6.76 2.37 15.60
N ILE A 80 -5.61 1.85 16.00
CA ILE A 80 -4.62 2.60 16.77
C ILE A 80 -4.04 3.73 15.92
N ILE A 81 -3.66 3.46 14.67
CA ILE A 81 -3.17 4.49 13.75
C ILE A 81 -4.24 5.56 13.53
N SER A 82 -5.47 5.15 13.23
CA SER A 82 -6.63 6.02 13.06
C SER A 82 -6.81 6.99 14.23
N ALA A 83 -6.77 6.49 15.47
CA ALA A 83 -6.88 7.32 16.67
C ALA A 83 -5.66 8.25 16.84
N SER A 84 -4.46 7.77 16.52
CA SER A 84 -3.23 8.56 16.65
C SER A 84 -3.19 9.76 15.70
N CYS A 85 -3.85 9.70 14.53
CA CYS A 85 -3.94 10.80 13.57
C CYS A 85 -4.50 12.10 14.17
N TYR A 86 -5.26 12.03 15.26
CA TYR A 86 -5.82 13.19 15.95
C TYR A 86 -4.84 13.88 16.91
N VAL A 87 -3.74 13.22 17.28
CA VAL A 87 -2.81 13.70 18.33
C VAL A 87 -1.41 13.99 17.81
N ILE A 88 -0.96 13.33 16.75
CA ILE A 88 0.43 13.41 16.25
C ILE A 88 0.68 14.56 15.25
N GLY A 89 -0.26 15.49 15.12
CA GLY A 89 -0.19 16.63 14.20
C GLY A 89 -0.42 16.25 12.73
N CYS A 90 -0.23 17.19 11.80
CA CYS A 90 -0.51 16.96 10.36
C CYS A 90 0.66 16.34 9.59
N PHE A 91 1.91 16.60 10.00
CA PHE A 91 3.09 16.11 9.27
C PHE A 91 3.26 14.58 9.37
N MET A 92 3.15 14.02 10.58
CA MET A 92 3.41 12.59 10.80
C MET A 92 2.42 11.67 10.07
N PRO A 93 1.09 11.93 10.07
CA PRO A 93 0.14 11.11 9.33
C PRO A 93 0.47 11.08 7.83
N TYR A 94 0.78 12.23 7.22
CA TYR A 94 1.23 12.28 5.83
C TYR A 94 2.53 11.51 5.60
N PHE A 95 3.52 11.70 6.47
CA PHE A 95 4.81 11.03 6.31
C PHE A 95 4.70 9.51 6.39
N PHE A 96 4.01 9.00 7.40
CA PHE A 96 3.87 7.56 7.60
C PHE A 96 2.90 6.92 6.61
N ALA A 97 1.89 7.65 6.14
CA ALA A 97 1.03 7.21 5.04
C ALA A 97 1.86 7.00 3.76
N GLY A 98 2.61 8.01 3.31
CA GLY A 98 3.43 7.86 2.10
C GLY A 98 4.49 6.75 2.22
N LYS A 99 5.09 6.57 3.40
CA LYS A 99 6.02 5.46 3.66
C LYS A 99 5.34 4.09 3.63
N LEU A 100 4.10 3.99 4.10
CA LEU A 100 3.29 2.78 4.04
C LEU A 100 3.01 2.44 2.57
N GLU A 101 2.49 3.40 1.81
CA GLU A 101 2.20 3.25 0.38
C GLU A 101 3.42 2.85 -0.44
N SER A 102 4.57 3.45 -0.14
CA SER A 102 5.84 3.10 -0.78
C SER A 102 6.16 1.61 -0.68
N GLY A 103 5.76 0.96 0.42
CA GLY A 103 5.87 -0.48 0.63
C GLY A 103 4.82 -1.28 -0.15
N ASN A 104 3.55 -0.86 -0.09
CA ASN A 104 2.43 -1.53 -0.75
C ASN A 104 2.63 -1.64 -2.27
N VAL A 105 3.20 -0.61 -2.91
CA VAL A 105 3.55 -0.62 -4.34
C VAL A 105 4.22 -1.94 -4.74
N CYS A 106 5.27 -2.34 -4.01
CA CYS A 106 6.00 -3.55 -4.35
C CYS A 106 5.30 -4.85 -3.95
N GLU A 107 4.38 -4.84 -2.98
CA GLU A 107 3.66 -6.06 -2.61
C GLU A 107 2.84 -6.60 -3.79
N TYR A 108 2.19 -5.73 -4.57
CA TYR A 108 1.42 -6.14 -5.74
C TYR A 108 2.28 -6.61 -6.92
N PHE A 109 3.41 -5.94 -7.19
CA PHE A 109 4.35 -6.42 -8.22
C PHE A 109 4.98 -7.76 -7.83
N VAL A 110 5.30 -7.97 -6.55
CA VAL A 110 5.81 -9.26 -6.06
C VAL A 110 4.75 -10.35 -6.16
N MET A 111 3.47 -10.07 -5.85
CA MET A 111 2.39 -11.03 -6.10
C MET A 111 2.31 -11.39 -7.59
N MET A 112 2.43 -10.41 -8.48
CA MET A 112 2.42 -10.62 -9.92
C MET A 112 3.58 -11.53 -10.35
N HIS A 113 4.79 -11.30 -9.85
CA HIS A 113 5.94 -12.18 -10.13
C HIS A 113 5.68 -13.62 -9.67
N LEU A 114 5.14 -13.80 -8.46
CA LEU A 114 4.83 -15.13 -7.91
C LEU A 114 3.75 -15.87 -8.70
N PHE A 115 2.76 -15.15 -9.26
CA PHE A 115 1.77 -15.72 -10.17
C PHE A 115 2.40 -16.10 -11.52
N ASN A 116 3.23 -15.22 -12.07
CA ASN A 116 3.91 -15.43 -13.35
C ASN A 116 4.90 -16.61 -13.30
N ASP A 117 5.58 -16.80 -12.16
CA ASP A 117 6.49 -17.93 -11.93
C ASP A 117 5.79 -19.29 -12.01
N VAL A 118 4.47 -19.33 -11.78
CA VAL A 118 3.63 -20.55 -11.93
C VAL A 118 2.77 -20.53 -13.19
N GLY A 119 3.03 -19.61 -14.13
CA GLY A 119 2.36 -19.50 -15.42
C GLY A 119 0.94 -18.91 -15.36
N ILE A 120 0.60 -18.19 -14.30
CA ILE A 120 -0.69 -17.52 -14.13
C ILE A 120 -0.52 -16.04 -14.44
N HIS A 121 -1.07 -15.57 -15.56
CA HIS A 121 -0.99 -14.15 -15.99
C HIS A 121 -2.32 -13.39 -15.87
N GLU A 122 -3.40 -14.07 -15.48
CA GLU A 122 -4.74 -13.48 -15.46
C GLU A 122 -4.94 -12.37 -14.42
N HIS A 123 -3.99 -12.22 -13.50
CA HIS A 123 -4.01 -11.20 -12.45
C HIS A 123 -3.07 -10.02 -12.73
N ASP A 124 -2.28 -10.07 -13.80
CA ASP A 124 -1.25 -9.08 -14.09
C ASP A 124 -1.83 -7.69 -14.25
N ALA A 125 -2.92 -7.55 -15.01
CA ALA A 125 -3.56 -6.26 -15.23
C ALA A 125 -4.05 -5.62 -13.93
N ILE A 126 -4.71 -6.38 -13.06
CA ILE A 126 -5.27 -5.84 -11.82
C ILE A 126 -4.19 -5.57 -10.78
N LEU A 127 -3.22 -6.46 -10.61
CA LEU A 127 -2.09 -6.26 -9.69
C LEU A 127 -1.21 -5.08 -10.14
N TYR A 128 -0.99 -4.93 -11.44
CA TYR A 128 -0.34 -3.75 -12.00
C TYR A 128 -1.11 -2.48 -11.66
N GLN A 129 -2.42 -2.45 -11.91
CA GLN A 129 -3.25 -1.28 -11.62
C GLN A 129 -3.20 -0.89 -10.14
N MET A 130 -3.32 -1.86 -9.24
CA MET A 130 -3.21 -1.65 -7.79
C MET A 130 -1.82 -1.11 -7.42
N GLY A 131 -0.73 -1.74 -7.87
CA GLY A 131 0.63 -1.26 -7.60
C GLY A 131 0.91 0.15 -8.12
N MET A 132 0.34 0.51 -9.27
CA MET A 132 0.42 1.88 -9.79
C MET A 132 -0.43 2.85 -8.96
N LYS A 133 -1.56 2.40 -8.40
CA LYS A 133 -2.43 3.21 -7.56
C LYS A 133 -1.78 3.58 -6.24
N GLU A 134 -1.15 2.61 -5.57
CA GLU A 134 -0.34 2.87 -4.36
C GLU A 134 0.77 3.88 -4.64
N LYS A 135 1.34 3.86 -5.85
CA LYS A 135 2.37 4.82 -6.22
C LYS A 135 1.80 6.24 -6.35
N GLU A 136 0.58 6.38 -6.87
CA GLU A 136 -0.13 7.66 -6.91
C GLU A 136 -0.39 8.18 -5.48
N HIS A 137 -0.78 7.31 -4.56
CA HIS A 137 -0.99 7.66 -3.16
C HIS A 137 0.31 8.08 -2.46
N GLU A 138 1.41 7.33 -2.65
CA GLU A 138 2.73 7.68 -2.14
C GLU A 138 3.13 9.10 -2.59
N VAL A 139 3.00 9.39 -3.89
CA VAL A 139 3.36 10.69 -4.47
C VAL A 139 2.45 11.79 -3.91
N TYR A 140 1.15 11.53 -3.78
CA TYR A 140 0.21 12.47 -3.15
C TYR A 140 0.67 12.84 -1.74
N PHE A 141 0.95 11.86 -0.89
CA PHE A 141 1.35 12.11 0.50
C PHE A 141 2.69 12.82 0.61
N LEU A 142 3.67 12.47 -0.23
CA LEU A 142 4.95 13.18 -0.29
C LEU A 142 4.74 14.65 -0.65
N ASN A 143 3.89 14.95 -1.64
CA ASN A 143 3.59 16.31 -2.08
C ASN A 143 3.02 17.18 -0.95
N GLN A 144 2.18 16.63 -0.07
CA GLN A 144 1.61 17.36 1.07
C GLN A 144 2.68 17.83 2.07
N ILE A 145 3.85 17.20 2.11
CA ILE A 145 4.92 17.48 3.07
C ILE A 145 6.24 17.94 2.45
N LEU A 146 6.30 18.13 1.13
CA LEU A 146 7.53 18.54 0.42
C LEU A 146 8.17 19.83 0.96
N GLY A 147 7.32 20.76 1.41
CA GLY A 147 7.73 22.04 2.01
C GLY A 147 8.06 21.98 3.50
N SER A 148 7.86 20.83 4.16
CA SER A 148 8.09 20.70 5.60
C SER A 148 9.59 20.69 5.95
N ARG A 149 9.96 21.45 6.98
CA ARG A 149 11.32 21.44 7.55
C ARG A 149 11.66 20.12 8.27
N LEU A 150 10.64 19.33 8.63
CA LEU A 150 10.81 18.02 9.28
C LEU A 150 11.17 16.91 8.29
N LEU A 151 10.83 17.08 7.01
CA LEU A 151 11.01 16.04 5.99
C LEU A 151 12.47 15.57 5.87
N PRO A 152 13.49 16.44 5.80
CA PRO A 152 14.89 15.97 5.69
C PRO A 152 15.34 15.15 6.91
N VAL A 153 14.87 15.49 8.11
CA VAL A 153 15.22 14.77 9.35
C VAL A 153 14.55 13.40 9.38
N PHE A 154 13.26 13.33 9.03
CA PHE A 154 12.51 12.08 8.99
C PHE A 154 12.99 11.17 7.86
N GLU A 155 13.35 11.72 6.70
CA GLU A 155 13.93 10.96 5.59
C GLU A 155 15.25 10.31 6.01
N MET A 156 16.10 11.02 6.75
CA MET A 156 17.34 10.46 7.28
C MET A 156 17.10 9.30 8.26
N ILE A 157 16.07 9.39 9.10
CA ILE A 157 15.78 8.38 10.15
C ILE A 157 15.03 7.17 9.59
N PHE A 158 14.05 7.41 8.70
CA PHE A 158 13.11 6.39 8.27
C PHE A 158 13.29 5.94 6.81
N GLY A 159 14.21 6.57 6.07
CA GLY A 159 14.59 6.17 4.71
C GLY A 159 13.54 6.43 3.64
N TRP A 160 12.53 7.26 3.91
CA TRP A 160 11.47 7.62 2.96
C TRP A 160 11.32 9.15 2.89
N GLY A 161 11.21 9.72 1.69
CA GLY A 161 11.12 11.16 1.49
C GLY A 161 11.42 11.58 0.05
N LYS A 162 12.16 12.68 -0.14
CA LYS A 162 12.45 13.22 -1.48
C LYS A 162 13.31 12.30 -2.32
N ARG A 163 14.27 11.62 -1.70
CA ARG A 163 15.22 10.72 -2.38
C ARG A 163 15.04 9.26 -1.97
N GLY A 164 14.33 9.00 -0.87
CA GLY A 164 14.07 7.66 -0.35
C GLY A 164 12.70 7.13 -0.77
N SER A 165 12.68 5.96 -1.41
CA SER A 165 11.49 5.18 -1.76
C SER A 165 11.78 3.71 -1.50
N ARG A 166 10.74 2.92 -1.19
CA ARG A 166 10.83 1.45 -1.03
C ARG A 166 10.53 0.70 -2.33
N ASN A 167 10.15 1.42 -3.38
CA ASN A 167 9.89 0.89 -4.71
C ASN A 167 10.70 1.62 -5.79
N ASP A 168 10.80 1.00 -6.95
CA ASP A 168 11.48 1.51 -8.16
C ASP A 168 10.49 1.98 -9.24
N VAL A 169 9.22 2.19 -8.87
CA VAL A 169 8.18 2.66 -9.80
C VAL A 169 8.31 4.16 -10.04
N ASP A 170 8.33 4.54 -11.31
CA ASP A 170 8.34 5.92 -11.79
C ASP A 170 7.08 6.18 -12.63
N LEU A 171 6.22 7.09 -12.16
CA LEU A 171 4.98 7.43 -12.86
C LEU A 171 5.21 8.20 -14.16
N GLU A 172 6.38 8.83 -14.35
CA GLU A 172 6.74 9.48 -15.61
C GLU A 172 7.31 8.49 -16.64
N ARG A 173 7.82 7.35 -16.17
CA ARG A 173 8.46 6.31 -16.98
C ARG A 173 7.90 4.94 -16.66
N LYS A 174 6.62 4.77 -16.97
CA LYS A 174 5.86 3.54 -16.73
C LYS A 174 6.31 2.44 -17.69
N TYR A 175 6.70 1.28 -17.16
CA TYR A 175 6.72 0.04 -17.94
C TYR A 175 5.29 -0.39 -18.26
N SER A 176 5.08 -1.05 -19.40
CA SER A 176 3.79 -1.69 -19.67
C SER A 176 3.51 -2.83 -18.70
N VAL A 177 2.28 -3.35 -18.68
CA VAL A 177 1.93 -4.54 -17.88
C VAL A 177 2.84 -5.72 -18.22
N ASP A 178 3.09 -5.98 -19.49
CA ASP A 178 3.98 -7.07 -19.95
C ASP A 178 5.43 -6.90 -19.48
N GLU A 179 5.85 -5.66 -19.25
CA GLU A 179 7.18 -5.31 -18.77
C GLU A 179 7.25 -5.08 -17.25
N ALA A 180 6.11 -5.18 -16.55
CA ALA A 180 6.02 -4.91 -15.12
C ALA A 180 6.83 -5.89 -14.27
N GLY A 181 7.21 -7.05 -14.85
CA GLY A 181 8.24 -7.96 -14.35
C GLY A 181 9.57 -7.27 -13.98
N LYS A 182 9.81 -6.05 -14.48
CA LYS A 182 11.01 -5.26 -14.18
C LYS A 182 10.96 -4.57 -12.82
N TYR A 183 9.78 -4.23 -12.31
CA TYR A 183 9.59 -3.54 -11.03
C TYR A 183 9.85 -4.46 -9.84
N CYS A 184 10.38 -3.90 -8.75
CA CYS A 184 10.52 -4.55 -7.45
C CYS A 184 11.27 -5.90 -7.47
N ARG A 185 12.13 -6.15 -8.45
CA ARG A 185 12.85 -7.44 -8.60
C ARG A 185 13.78 -7.79 -7.45
N LYS A 186 14.28 -6.77 -6.74
CA LYS A 186 15.15 -6.93 -5.57
C LYS A 186 14.42 -6.63 -4.27
N TYR A 187 13.09 -6.54 -4.30
CA TYR A 187 12.32 -6.23 -3.12
C TYR A 187 12.27 -7.45 -2.20
N GLU A 188 12.95 -7.34 -1.06
CA GLU A 188 12.74 -8.23 0.06
C GLU A 188 11.64 -7.62 0.92
N SER A 189 10.54 -8.35 1.15
CA SER A 189 9.49 -7.89 2.04
C SER A 189 10.06 -7.77 3.46
N GLY A 190 10.43 -6.56 3.86
CA GLY A 190 11.01 -6.28 5.17
C GLY A 190 9.93 -6.33 6.24
N HIS A 191 9.58 -7.52 6.72
CA HIS A 191 8.73 -7.74 7.89
C HIS A 191 9.42 -8.70 8.86
#